data_AF-A0A8J4A726-F1
#
_entry.id   AF-A0A8J4A726-F1
#
_cell.length_a   1.000
_cell.length_b   1.000
_cell.length_c   1.000
_cell.angle_alpha   90.00
_cell.angle_beta   90.00
_cell.angle_gamma   90.00
#
_symmetry.space_group_name_H-M   'P 1'
#
loop_
_entity.id
_entity.type
_entity.pdbx_description
1 polymer ?
#
loop_
_entity_poly.entity_id
_entity_poly.type
_entity_poly.pdbx_seq_one_letter_code
_entity_poly.pdbx_strand_id
1 'polypeptide(L)'
;MRQRTRWFVAAAVALALTPAVAAVTAAPAAAESNGGVRVMPLGDSITEGTQVPGGYRIGLWQRLAAGGYTVDFVGTQFNGPSSLGDHDHQGHPGWRIDQIHNNINGWLATTTPRTVLLHIGTNDILQNYNVSGAPGRLSSLVDRITAAVPSADVFVATIIPLSNSGQEAAARTFNATIPGMVQSKVNAGKRVHLVDMHSALTTADLIDGIHPTANGYDKMAATWYRALQAVPGSIGTTGGTGTGTSALVSAASGRCLDVPNSSTANGVQPIIYDCSGRTNQQWTFDGQTIRSLGKCLDSPTGATAGAKAQLWDCTGGTNQRWTLNSNGTISNAQSGLCLDVYGNATANGTTVILWTCVASANQRWTRR
;
A
#
# COMPACT_ATOMS: atom_id res chain seq x y z
N MET A 1 -51.61 64.82 -44.65
CA MET A 1 -50.79 65.97 -44.18
C MET A 1 -49.42 65.46 -43.79
N ARG A 2 -48.36 65.96 -44.42
CA ARG A 2 -46.97 65.60 -44.13
C ARG A 2 -46.53 66.15 -42.78
N GLN A 3 -45.87 65.35 -41.95
CA GLN A 3 -44.86 65.87 -41.01
C GLN A 3 -43.65 64.94 -40.97
N ARG A 4 -42.48 65.54 -41.24
CA ARG A 4 -41.14 64.97 -41.09
C ARG A 4 -40.56 65.49 -39.78
N THR A 5 -40.00 64.62 -38.94
CA THR A 5 -38.91 64.97 -37.99
C THR A 5 -38.35 63.66 -37.44
N ARG A 6 -37.14 63.25 -37.83
CA ARG A 6 -35.80 63.58 -37.31
C ARG A 6 -35.32 62.51 -36.34
N TRP A 7 -34.18 61.93 -36.71
CA TRP A 7 -33.53 60.78 -36.11
C TRP A 7 -32.76 61.17 -34.84
N PHE A 8 -32.80 60.29 -33.84
CA PHE A 8 -31.78 60.20 -32.80
C PHE A 8 -31.22 58.78 -32.84
N VAL A 9 -29.95 58.65 -33.22
CA VAL A 9 -29.19 57.39 -33.12
C VAL A 9 -28.63 57.33 -31.70
N ALA A 10 -29.14 56.41 -30.88
CA ALA A 10 -28.55 56.07 -29.60
C ALA A 10 -27.45 55.03 -29.84
N ALA A 11 -26.19 55.40 -29.60
CA ALA A 11 -25.06 54.49 -29.60
C ALA A 11 -25.11 53.64 -28.31
N ALA A 12 -25.48 52.37 -28.43
CA ALA A 12 -25.35 51.40 -27.36
C ALA A 12 -23.90 50.90 -27.30
N VAL A 13 -23.16 51.31 -26.27
CA VAL A 13 -21.86 50.71 -25.92
C VAL A 13 -22.15 49.36 -25.28
N ALA A 14 -21.98 48.27 -26.04
CA ALA A 14 -22.00 46.92 -25.49
C ALA A 14 -20.64 46.65 -24.81
N LEU A 15 -20.61 46.65 -23.47
CA LEU A 15 -19.48 46.13 -22.71
C LEU A 15 -19.43 44.60 -22.91
N ALA A 16 -18.54 44.14 -23.78
CA ALA A 16 -18.24 42.71 -23.90
C ALA A 16 -17.42 42.28 -22.68
N LEU A 17 -18.10 41.74 -21.67
CA LEU A 17 -17.46 40.98 -20.60
C LEU A 17 -16.99 39.65 -21.18
N THR A 18 -15.71 39.57 -21.54
CA THR A 18 -15.05 38.29 -21.79
C THR A 18 -14.87 37.59 -20.45
N PRO A 19 -15.42 36.38 -20.24
CA PRO A 19 -15.03 35.61 -19.07
C PRO A 19 -13.57 35.20 -19.25
N ALA A 20 -12.70 35.71 -18.38
CA ALA A 20 -11.35 35.19 -18.24
C ALA A 20 -11.47 33.71 -17.81
N VAL A 21 -11.19 32.80 -18.73
CA VAL A 21 -11.01 31.39 -18.39
C VAL A 21 -9.73 31.31 -17.59
N ALA A 22 -9.85 31.28 -16.26
CA ALA A 22 -8.74 30.92 -15.40
C ALA A 22 -8.32 29.51 -15.80
N ALA A 23 -7.15 29.38 -16.41
CA ALA A 23 -6.52 28.08 -16.59
C ALA A 23 -6.26 27.52 -15.19
N VAL A 24 -7.10 26.58 -14.77
CA VAL A 24 -6.84 25.76 -13.59
C VAL A 24 -5.65 24.90 -13.97
N THR A 25 -4.44 25.34 -13.62
CA THR A 25 -3.29 24.45 -13.59
C THR A 25 -3.62 23.40 -12.53
N ALA A 26 -3.98 22.19 -12.96
CA ALA A 26 -4.06 21.05 -12.07
C ALA A 26 -2.70 21.01 -11.33
N ALA A 27 -2.73 21.17 -10.00
CA ALA A 27 -1.56 20.89 -9.21
C ALA A 27 -1.12 19.46 -9.56
N PRO A 28 0.20 19.19 -9.69
CA PRO A 28 0.65 17.81 -9.82
C PRO A 28 0.02 17.03 -8.67
N ALA A 29 -0.64 15.92 -8.97
CA ALA A 29 -1.17 15.03 -7.95
C ALA A 29 -0.02 14.76 -6.98
N ALA A 30 -0.17 15.19 -5.72
CA ALA A 30 0.79 14.81 -4.71
C ALA A 30 0.73 13.29 -4.61
N ALA A 31 1.90 12.63 -4.63
CA ALA A 31 1.99 11.20 -4.39
C ALA A 31 1.17 10.85 -3.15
N GLU A 32 0.29 9.85 -3.28
CA GLU A 32 -0.43 9.32 -2.14
C GLU A 32 0.60 8.71 -1.18
N SER A 33 0.33 8.80 0.12
CA SER A 33 1.13 8.00 1.05
C SER A 33 0.26 7.34 2.09
N ASN A 34 0.41 6.03 2.16
CA ASN A 34 -0.33 5.15 3.07
C ASN A 34 0.54 4.60 4.20
N GLY A 35 1.81 5.00 4.24
CA GLY A 35 2.81 4.51 5.18
C GLY A 35 3.15 3.04 4.97
N GLY A 36 4.07 2.52 5.77
CA GLY A 36 4.50 1.12 5.65
C GLY A 36 5.52 0.89 4.53
N VAL A 37 5.48 -0.28 3.90
CA VAL A 37 6.51 -0.68 2.94
C VAL A 37 6.25 -0.11 1.56
N ARG A 38 7.24 0.62 1.03
CA ARG A 38 7.20 1.26 -0.30
C ARG A 38 7.35 0.23 -1.41
N VAL A 39 6.30 0.02 -2.17
CA VAL A 39 6.20 -0.93 -3.28
C VAL A 39 6.02 -0.15 -4.58
N MET A 40 6.89 -0.35 -5.57
CA MET A 40 6.77 0.28 -6.88
C MET A 40 6.20 -0.71 -7.91
N PRO A 41 4.93 -0.55 -8.35
CA PRO A 41 4.41 -1.23 -9.53
C PRO A 41 5.04 -0.61 -10.78
N LEU A 42 5.96 -1.31 -11.45
CA LEU A 42 6.74 -0.82 -12.58
C LEU A 42 6.44 -1.62 -13.85
N GLY A 43 6.05 -0.94 -14.92
CA GLY A 43 5.76 -1.62 -16.17
C GLY A 43 5.16 -0.74 -17.26
N ASP A 44 4.35 -1.37 -18.11
CA ASP A 44 3.67 -0.75 -19.24
C ASP A 44 2.16 -0.55 -18.99
N SER A 45 1.35 -0.61 -20.05
CA SER A 45 -0.12 -0.48 -20.01
C SER A 45 -0.78 -1.52 -19.11
N ILE A 46 -0.18 -2.70 -18.94
CA ILE A 46 -0.73 -3.75 -18.08
C ILE A 46 -0.55 -3.39 -16.59
N THR A 47 0.50 -2.65 -16.24
CA THR A 47 0.68 -2.12 -14.87
C THR A 47 -0.16 -0.87 -14.63
N GLU A 48 -0.26 0.00 -15.63
CA GLU A 48 -1.16 1.17 -15.60
C GLU A 48 -2.64 0.77 -15.55
N GLY A 49 -3.00 -0.39 -16.10
CA GLY A 49 -4.37 -0.89 -16.11
C GLY A 49 -5.17 -0.31 -17.27
N THR A 50 -4.61 -0.26 -18.47
CA THR A 50 -5.34 0.23 -19.65
C THR A 50 -6.63 -0.59 -19.83
N GLN A 51 -7.75 0.10 -20.08
CA GLN A 51 -9.14 -0.41 -20.14
C GLN A 51 -9.77 -0.83 -18.80
N VAL A 52 -8.98 -1.08 -17.75
CA VAL A 52 -9.45 -1.31 -16.38
C VAL A 52 -8.57 -0.48 -15.43
N PRO A 53 -8.81 0.84 -15.29
CA PRO A 53 -7.93 1.74 -14.55
C PRO A 53 -7.55 1.16 -13.18
N GLY A 54 -6.27 1.15 -12.82
CA GLY A 54 -5.76 0.48 -11.60
C GLY A 54 -5.30 -0.96 -11.84
N GLY A 55 -5.84 -1.68 -12.83
CA GLY A 55 -5.40 -3.02 -13.23
C GLY A 55 -5.28 -3.99 -12.07
N TYR A 56 -4.17 -4.74 -12.01
CA TYR A 56 -3.92 -5.69 -10.91
C TYR A 56 -3.70 -5.01 -9.55
N ARG A 57 -3.39 -3.70 -9.51
CA ARG A 57 -3.14 -3.00 -8.25
C ARG A 57 -4.38 -2.98 -7.37
N ILE A 58 -5.58 -2.98 -7.96
CA ILE A 58 -6.86 -3.07 -7.23
C ILE A 58 -6.91 -4.34 -6.38
N GLY A 59 -6.80 -5.51 -7.01
CA GLY A 59 -6.86 -6.79 -6.30
C GLY A 59 -5.66 -6.97 -5.37
N LEU A 60 -4.48 -6.45 -5.74
CA LEU A 60 -3.28 -6.58 -4.93
C LEU A 60 -3.41 -5.76 -3.64
N TRP A 61 -3.86 -4.50 -3.74
CA TRP A 61 -4.14 -3.64 -2.59
C TRP A 61 -5.15 -4.29 -1.63
N GLN A 62 -6.26 -4.80 -2.17
CA GLN A 62 -7.29 -5.46 -1.37
C GLN A 62 -6.73 -6.69 -0.63
N ARG A 63 -5.89 -7.50 -1.29
CA ARG A 63 -5.24 -8.67 -0.66
C ARG A 63 -4.21 -8.27 0.39
N LEU A 64 -3.43 -7.22 0.16
CA LEU A 64 -2.48 -6.69 1.12
C LEU A 64 -3.20 -6.15 2.37
N ALA A 65 -4.23 -5.34 2.17
CA ALA A 65 -5.07 -4.81 3.25
C ALA A 65 -5.79 -5.92 4.03
N ALA A 66 -6.40 -6.89 3.33
CA ALA A 66 -7.04 -8.04 3.96
C ALA A 66 -6.04 -8.96 4.69
N GLY A 67 -4.80 -9.03 4.18
CA GLY A 67 -3.67 -9.69 4.83
C GLY A 67 -3.10 -8.91 6.02
N GLY A 68 -3.58 -7.69 6.29
CA GLY A 68 -3.09 -6.82 7.36
C GLY A 68 -1.78 -6.11 7.03
N TYR A 69 -1.28 -6.15 5.80
CA TYR A 69 -0.08 -5.44 5.42
C TYR A 69 -0.36 -3.94 5.26
N THR A 70 0.57 -3.11 5.74
CA THR A 70 0.59 -1.67 5.46
C THR A 70 1.65 -1.42 4.39
N VAL A 71 1.20 -0.98 3.22
CA VAL A 71 2.04 -0.70 2.05
C VAL A 71 1.75 0.69 1.52
N ASP A 72 2.76 1.24 0.86
CA ASP A 72 2.77 2.54 0.19
C ASP A 72 3.09 2.24 -1.28
N PHE A 73 2.12 2.32 -2.19
CA PHE A 73 2.50 2.24 -3.61
C PHE A 73 3.22 3.53 -3.96
N VAL A 74 4.27 3.42 -4.79
CA VAL A 74 5.10 4.57 -5.13
C VAL A 74 5.38 4.63 -6.63
N GLY A 75 5.37 5.83 -7.16
CA GLY A 75 5.67 6.11 -8.55
C GLY A 75 5.28 7.53 -8.92
N THR A 76 5.51 7.91 -10.17
CA THR A 76 5.16 9.24 -10.69
C THR A 76 3.85 9.26 -11.46
N GLN A 77 3.23 8.11 -11.68
CA GLN A 77 1.94 7.96 -12.36
C GLN A 77 0.84 7.71 -11.32
N PHE A 78 -0.39 8.08 -11.67
CA PHE A 78 -1.53 8.03 -10.77
C PHE A 78 -2.81 7.69 -11.54
N ASN A 79 -3.46 6.56 -11.24
CA ASN A 79 -4.82 6.25 -11.69
C ASN A 79 -5.44 5.08 -10.88
N GLY A 80 -6.76 4.90 -11.02
CA GLY A 80 -7.51 3.78 -10.46
C GLY A 80 -8.89 4.21 -9.93
N PRO A 81 -9.75 3.24 -9.55
CA PRO A 81 -11.02 3.52 -8.90
C PRO A 81 -10.82 3.86 -7.42
N SER A 82 -11.80 4.50 -6.79
CA SER A 82 -11.79 4.80 -5.35
C SER A 82 -11.64 3.58 -4.41
N SER A 83 -11.87 2.37 -4.92
CA SER A 83 -11.64 1.12 -4.18
C SER A 83 -10.17 0.71 -4.09
N LEU A 84 -9.30 1.35 -4.87
CA LEU A 84 -7.84 1.28 -4.74
C LEU A 84 -7.42 2.37 -3.74
N GLY A 85 -6.88 1.96 -2.59
CA GLY A 85 -6.52 2.92 -1.53
C GLY A 85 -5.21 3.67 -1.77
N ASP A 86 -4.44 3.25 -2.77
CA ASP A 86 -3.22 3.90 -3.22
C ASP A 86 -3.10 3.81 -4.74
N HIS A 87 -3.20 4.95 -5.40
CA HIS A 87 -3.27 5.03 -6.86
C HIS A 87 -1.89 5.17 -7.50
N ASP A 88 -0.83 5.36 -6.73
CA ASP A 88 0.50 5.62 -7.26
C ASP A 88 1.07 4.39 -7.99
N HIS A 89 1.76 4.62 -9.11
CA HIS A 89 2.44 3.58 -9.87
C HIS A 89 3.51 4.14 -10.81
N GLN A 90 4.27 3.25 -11.43
CA GLN A 90 5.26 3.55 -12.47
C GLN A 90 4.94 2.76 -13.75
N GLY A 91 3.66 2.72 -14.14
CA GLY A 91 3.17 2.05 -15.36
C GLY A 91 3.05 3.03 -16.52
N HIS A 92 3.62 2.71 -17.68
CA HIS A 92 3.66 3.61 -18.85
C HIS A 92 3.10 2.92 -20.11
N PRO A 93 1.86 3.20 -20.51
CA PRO A 93 1.25 2.58 -21.68
C PRO A 93 2.11 2.70 -22.95
N GLY A 94 2.29 1.57 -23.64
CA GLY A 94 3.09 1.49 -24.87
C GLY A 94 4.61 1.48 -24.70
N TRP A 95 5.14 1.57 -23.47
CA TRP A 95 6.58 1.61 -23.25
C TRP A 95 7.24 0.25 -23.30
N ARG A 96 8.45 0.24 -23.85
CA ARG A 96 9.37 -0.90 -23.91
C ARG A 96 10.41 -0.88 -22.79
N ILE A 97 11.18 -1.96 -22.71
CA ILE A 97 12.28 -2.11 -21.72
C ILE A 97 13.30 -0.96 -21.81
N ASP A 98 13.71 -0.55 -23.02
CA ASP A 98 14.72 0.51 -23.21
C ASP A 98 14.25 1.87 -22.68
N GLN A 99 12.97 2.17 -22.84
CA GLN A 99 12.38 3.44 -22.41
C GLN A 99 12.28 3.51 -20.88
N ILE A 100 11.88 2.40 -20.23
CA ILE A 100 11.92 2.29 -18.76
C ILE A 100 13.37 2.41 -18.26
N HIS A 101 14.31 1.68 -18.89
CA HIS A 101 15.73 1.71 -18.51
C HIS A 101 16.34 3.11 -18.54
N ASN A 102 15.95 3.96 -19.48
CA ASN A 102 16.49 5.31 -19.60
C ASN A 102 16.04 6.25 -18.48
N ASN A 103 14.91 5.97 -17.83
CA ASN A 103 14.31 6.84 -16.81
C ASN A 103 14.44 6.30 -15.37
N ILE A 104 14.69 5.00 -15.22
CA ILE A 104 14.55 4.29 -13.94
C ILE A 104 15.37 4.88 -12.78
N ASN A 105 16.57 5.39 -13.02
CA ASN A 105 17.40 5.96 -11.95
C ASN A 105 16.73 7.18 -11.31
N GLY A 106 16.09 8.04 -12.10
CA GLY A 106 15.40 9.21 -11.58
C GLY A 106 14.24 8.81 -10.69
N TRP A 107 13.41 7.86 -11.14
CA TRP A 107 12.26 7.37 -10.37
C TRP A 107 12.69 6.66 -9.09
N LEU A 108 13.72 5.81 -9.13
CA LEU A 108 14.22 5.14 -7.94
C LEU A 108 14.80 6.12 -6.91
N ALA A 109 15.46 7.18 -7.37
CA ALA A 109 16.01 8.21 -6.49
C ALA A 109 14.90 9.03 -5.80
N THR A 110 13.78 9.28 -6.46
CA THR A 110 12.67 10.06 -5.87
C THR A 110 11.74 9.21 -5.01
N THR A 111 11.54 7.94 -5.36
CA THR A 111 10.54 7.09 -4.72
C THR A 111 11.12 6.10 -3.72
N THR A 112 12.43 5.83 -3.76
CA THR A 112 13.16 4.97 -2.80
C THR A 112 12.39 3.69 -2.41
N PRO A 113 12.00 2.84 -3.38
CA PRO A 113 11.17 1.67 -3.09
C PRO A 113 11.96 0.61 -2.32
N ARG A 114 11.28 -0.07 -1.39
CA ARG A 114 11.80 -1.31 -0.76
C ARG A 114 11.56 -2.52 -1.66
N THR A 115 10.52 -2.47 -2.49
CA THR A 115 10.12 -3.56 -3.38
C THR A 115 9.72 -3.02 -4.74
N VAL A 116 10.14 -3.69 -5.82
CA VAL A 116 9.80 -3.34 -7.19
C VAL A 116 9.09 -4.53 -7.84
N LEU A 117 7.91 -4.29 -8.42
CA LEU A 117 7.16 -5.27 -9.21
C LEU A 117 7.38 -4.94 -10.69
N LEU A 118 8.28 -5.65 -11.37
CA LEU A 118 8.63 -5.39 -12.76
C LEU A 118 7.86 -6.32 -13.69
N HIS A 119 6.94 -5.75 -14.48
CA HIS A 119 6.26 -6.43 -15.59
C HIS A 119 6.39 -5.61 -16.87
N ILE A 120 7.34 -6.00 -17.73
CA ILE A 120 7.70 -5.25 -18.95
C ILE A 120 8.19 -6.21 -20.04
N GLY A 121 8.09 -5.78 -21.30
CA GLY A 121 8.57 -6.52 -22.47
C GLY A 121 7.47 -6.85 -23.49
N THR A 122 6.19 -6.69 -23.10
CA THR A 122 5.05 -6.87 -24.01
C THR A 122 5.20 -5.97 -25.23
N ASN A 123 5.51 -4.69 -25.04
CA ASN A 123 5.69 -3.74 -26.13
C ASN A 123 6.92 -4.00 -27.00
N ASP A 124 7.99 -4.60 -26.48
CA ASP A 124 9.13 -5.01 -27.31
C ASP A 124 8.68 -6.03 -28.37
N ILE A 125 7.73 -6.90 -28.03
CA ILE A 125 7.15 -7.90 -28.93
C ILE A 125 6.09 -7.27 -29.84
N LEU A 126 5.13 -6.54 -29.28
CA LEU A 126 4.04 -5.94 -30.06
C LEU A 126 4.55 -4.99 -31.14
N GLN A 127 5.62 -4.25 -30.84
CA GLN A 127 6.24 -3.29 -31.76
C GLN A 127 7.33 -3.92 -32.63
N ASN A 128 7.57 -5.23 -32.50
CA ASN A 128 8.66 -5.97 -33.19
C ASN A 128 10.03 -5.27 -33.03
N TYR A 129 10.30 -4.71 -31.86
CA TYR A 129 11.49 -3.90 -31.61
C TYR A 129 12.62 -4.78 -31.05
N ASN A 130 13.54 -5.18 -31.93
CA ASN A 130 14.73 -5.97 -31.57
C ASN A 130 14.41 -7.07 -30.54
N VAL A 131 13.47 -7.94 -30.89
CA VAL A 131 12.89 -8.95 -29.99
C VAL A 131 13.97 -9.91 -29.48
N SER A 132 14.93 -10.30 -30.33
CA SER A 132 16.07 -11.14 -29.94
C SER A 132 16.98 -10.48 -28.89
N GLY A 133 17.09 -9.15 -28.89
CA GLY A 133 17.84 -8.40 -27.89
C GLY A 133 17.05 -8.05 -26.61
N ALA A 134 15.73 -8.30 -26.57
CA ALA A 134 14.89 -7.94 -25.43
C ALA A 134 15.33 -8.63 -24.12
N PRO A 135 15.70 -9.93 -24.09
CA PRO A 135 16.23 -10.56 -22.88
C PRO A 135 17.46 -9.85 -22.31
N GLY A 136 18.39 -9.42 -23.17
CA GLY A 136 19.57 -8.67 -22.78
C GLY A 136 19.21 -7.31 -22.18
N ARG A 137 18.27 -6.59 -22.79
CA ARG A 137 17.77 -5.31 -22.27
C ARG A 137 17.10 -5.48 -20.90
N LEU A 138 16.30 -6.54 -20.70
CA LEU A 138 15.67 -6.83 -19.41
C LEU A 138 16.72 -7.10 -18.34
N SER A 139 17.73 -7.93 -18.66
CA SER A 139 18.85 -8.22 -17.75
C SER A 139 19.57 -6.94 -17.32
N SER A 140 19.89 -6.05 -18.26
CA SER A 140 20.52 -4.75 -17.97
C SER A 140 19.62 -3.82 -17.14
N LEU A 141 18.31 -3.83 -17.37
CA LEU A 141 17.35 -3.08 -16.55
C LEU A 141 17.36 -3.57 -15.10
N VAL A 142 17.36 -4.90 -14.88
CA VAL A 142 17.45 -5.47 -13.53
C VAL A 142 18.79 -5.13 -12.87
N ASP A 143 19.91 -5.15 -13.60
CA ASP A 143 21.20 -4.71 -13.08
C ASP A 143 21.17 -3.24 -12.65
N ARG A 144 20.56 -2.38 -13.47
CA ARG A 144 20.42 -0.96 -13.16
C ARG A 144 19.58 -0.71 -11.91
N ILE A 145 18.45 -1.39 -11.77
CA ILE A 145 17.59 -1.29 -10.57
C ILE A 145 18.36 -1.78 -9.34
N THR A 146 18.97 -2.96 -9.39
CA THR A 146 19.67 -3.56 -8.23
C THR A 146 21.02 -2.89 -7.91
N ALA A 147 21.52 -2.01 -8.78
CA ALA A 147 22.63 -1.12 -8.48
C ALA A 147 22.15 0.18 -7.79
N ALA A 148 21.03 0.74 -8.23
CA ALA A 148 20.47 1.98 -7.67
C ALA A 148 19.80 1.77 -6.30
N VAL A 149 19.11 0.64 -6.10
CA VAL A 149 18.45 0.27 -4.83
C VAL A 149 18.92 -1.12 -4.37
N PRO A 150 20.17 -1.26 -3.91
CA PRO A 150 20.78 -2.56 -3.64
C PRO A 150 20.11 -3.36 -2.51
N SER A 151 19.36 -2.70 -1.63
CA SER A 151 18.59 -3.33 -0.55
C SER A 151 17.17 -3.73 -0.96
N ALA A 152 16.69 -3.32 -2.14
CA ALA A 152 15.32 -3.60 -2.56
C ALA A 152 15.14 -5.04 -3.05
N ASP A 153 13.95 -5.61 -2.87
CA ASP A 153 13.55 -6.87 -3.52
C ASP A 153 12.94 -6.55 -4.88
N VAL A 154 13.52 -7.10 -5.95
CA VAL A 154 13.08 -6.87 -7.32
C VAL A 154 12.39 -8.13 -7.84
N PHE A 155 11.07 -8.08 -7.98
CA PHE A 155 10.30 -9.17 -8.54
C PHE A 155 10.14 -8.96 -10.04
N VAL A 156 10.61 -9.92 -10.84
CA VAL A 156 10.56 -9.88 -12.30
C VAL A 156 9.53 -10.88 -12.78
N ALA A 157 8.46 -10.38 -13.40
CA ALA A 157 7.42 -11.21 -13.96
C ALA A 157 7.76 -11.66 -15.39
N THR A 158 7.39 -12.89 -15.73
CA THR A 158 7.13 -13.24 -17.14
C THR A 158 5.99 -12.36 -17.67
N ILE A 159 5.99 -12.01 -18.95
CA ILE A 159 4.83 -11.31 -19.53
C ILE A 159 3.65 -12.27 -19.69
N ILE A 160 2.42 -11.75 -19.64
CA ILE A 160 1.17 -12.51 -19.81
C ILE A 160 1.01 -13.08 -21.24
N PRO A 161 0.08 -14.03 -21.46
CA PRO A 161 -0.24 -14.51 -22.80
C PRO A 161 -0.78 -13.43 -23.73
N LEU A 162 -0.57 -13.60 -25.04
CA LEU A 162 -1.14 -12.75 -26.09
C LEU A 162 -2.06 -13.57 -27.01
N SER A 163 -3.12 -12.99 -27.54
CA SER A 163 -4.06 -13.73 -28.42
C SER A 163 -3.52 -13.96 -29.83
N ASN A 164 -2.63 -13.08 -30.32
CA ASN A 164 -1.98 -13.31 -31.61
C ASN A 164 -0.92 -14.41 -31.47
N SER A 165 -1.06 -15.49 -32.24
CA SER A 165 -0.21 -16.69 -32.12
C SER A 165 1.29 -16.42 -32.37
N GLY A 166 1.63 -15.53 -33.30
CA GLY A 166 3.02 -15.16 -33.57
C GLY A 166 3.65 -14.37 -32.42
N GLN A 167 2.90 -13.40 -31.88
CA GLN A 167 3.33 -12.62 -30.72
C GLN A 167 3.39 -13.49 -29.45
N GLU A 168 2.46 -14.41 -29.27
CA GLU A 168 2.49 -15.39 -28.16
C GLU A 168 3.69 -16.33 -28.24
N ALA A 169 4.04 -16.82 -29.44
CA ALA A 169 5.25 -17.62 -29.63
C ALA A 169 6.52 -16.82 -29.27
N ALA A 170 6.56 -15.54 -29.67
CA ALA A 170 7.65 -14.63 -29.27
C ALA A 170 7.65 -14.37 -27.76
N ALA A 171 6.48 -14.22 -27.13
CA ALA A 171 6.32 -14.01 -25.69
C ALA A 171 6.83 -15.21 -24.90
N ARG A 172 6.50 -16.43 -25.33
CA ARG A 172 7.04 -17.66 -24.73
C ARG A 172 8.55 -17.76 -24.88
N THR A 173 9.08 -17.42 -26.06
CA THR A 173 10.53 -17.41 -26.30
C THR A 173 11.24 -16.42 -25.39
N PHE A 174 10.70 -15.21 -25.24
CA PHE A 174 11.21 -14.20 -24.31
C PHE A 174 11.11 -14.68 -22.86
N ASN A 175 9.94 -15.15 -22.43
CA ASN A 175 9.69 -15.64 -21.07
C ASN A 175 10.59 -16.80 -20.67
N ALA A 176 10.92 -17.71 -21.59
CA ALA A 176 11.83 -18.83 -21.33
C ALA A 176 13.24 -18.40 -20.90
N THR A 177 13.65 -17.16 -21.20
CA THR A 177 14.96 -16.63 -20.79
C THR A 177 14.98 -16.08 -19.36
N ILE A 178 13.82 -15.70 -18.82
CA ILE A 178 13.72 -14.95 -17.56
C ILE A 178 14.16 -15.77 -16.34
N PRO A 179 13.80 -17.06 -16.18
CA PRO A 179 14.25 -17.85 -15.03
C PRO A 179 15.78 -17.94 -14.93
N GLY A 180 16.47 -18.19 -16.05
CA GLY A 180 17.93 -18.24 -16.10
C GLY A 180 18.58 -16.89 -15.80
N MET A 181 18.00 -15.80 -16.32
CA MET A 181 18.45 -14.44 -16.02
C MET A 181 18.31 -14.11 -14.52
N VAL A 182 17.14 -14.37 -13.93
CA VAL A 182 16.88 -14.15 -12.49
C VAL A 182 17.86 -14.96 -11.65
N GLN A 183 18.03 -16.25 -11.95
CA GLN A 183 18.96 -17.11 -11.21
C GLN A 183 20.41 -16.61 -11.29
N SER A 184 20.82 -16.07 -12.44
CA SER A 184 22.14 -15.43 -12.58
C SER A 184 22.30 -14.23 -11.64
N LYS A 185 21.25 -13.38 -11.48
CA LYS A 185 21.28 -12.26 -10.54
C LYS A 185 21.33 -12.71 -9.08
N VAL A 186 20.55 -13.75 -8.74
CA VAL A 186 20.57 -14.37 -7.40
C VAL A 186 21.95 -14.92 -7.07
N ASN A 187 22.59 -15.63 -8.02
CA ASN A 187 23.96 -16.15 -7.85
C ASN A 187 24.99 -15.03 -7.66
N ALA A 188 24.71 -13.83 -8.18
CA ALA A 188 25.51 -12.63 -7.96
C ALA A 188 25.17 -11.89 -6.64
N GLY A 189 24.36 -12.50 -5.77
CA GLY A 189 23.97 -11.94 -4.48
C GLY A 189 22.89 -10.86 -4.55
N LYS A 190 22.24 -10.67 -5.70
CA LYS A 190 21.15 -9.69 -5.84
C LYS A 190 19.83 -10.27 -5.32
N ARG A 191 18.99 -9.41 -4.77
CA ARG A 191 17.65 -9.74 -4.26
C ARG A 191 16.63 -9.70 -5.39
N VAL A 192 16.68 -10.69 -6.28
CA VAL A 192 15.81 -10.77 -7.47
C VAL A 192 14.97 -12.03 -7.40
N HIS A 193 13.68 -11.91 -7.71
CA HIS A 193 12.70 -12.98 -7.55
C HIS A 193 11.90 -13.17 -8.83
N LEU A 194 11.68 -14.41 -9.25
CA LEU A 194 10.87 -14.74 -10.42
C LEU A 194 9.39 -14.77 -10.05
N VAL A 195 8.53 -14.23 -10.93
CA VAL A 195 7.08 -14.36 -10.84
C VAL A 195 6.54 -14.92 -12.16
N ASP A 196 6.05 -16.15 -12.16
CA ASP A 196 5.40 -16.74 -13.33
C ASP A 196 3.97 -16.19 -13.46
N MET A 197 3.86 -15.09 -14.19
CA MET A 197 2.58 -14.45 -14.52
C MET A 197 1.94 -15.05 -15.77
N HIS A 198 2.73 -15.64 -16.67
CA HIS A 198 2.24 -16.16 -17.94
C HIS A 198 1.27 -17.32 -17.70
N SER A 199 1.67 -18.25 -16.84
CA SER A 199 0.83 -19.42 -16.48
C SER A 199 -0.41 -19.07 -15.68
N ALA A 200 -0.50 -17.85 -15.12
CA ALA A 200 -1.64 -17.43 -14.30
C ALA A 200 -2.86 -17.00 -15.14
N LEU A 201 -2.67 -16.67 -16.42
CA LEU A 201 -3.70 -16.13 -17.30
C LEU A 201 -3.90 -17.02 -18.54
N THR A 202 -5.03 -16.81 -19.20
CA THR A 202 -5.35 -17.37 -20.51
C THR A 202 -5.81 -16.27 -21.46
N THR A 203 -5.91 -16.55 -22.76
CA THR A 203 -6.44 -15.57 -23.73
C THR A 203 -7.91 -15.20 -23.45
N ALA A 204 -8.68 -16.05 -22.76
CA ALA A 204 -10.03 -15.74 -22.31
C ALA A 204 -10.07 -14.66 -21.22
N ASP A 205 -8.93 -14.40 -20.57
CA ASP A 205 -8.80 -13.34 -19.57
C ASP A 205 -8.46 -11.99 -20.19
N LEU A 206 -8.41 -11.85 -21.52
CA LEU A 206 -8.00 -10.63 -22.24
C LEU A 206 -9.19 -9.94 -22.94
N ILE A 207 -9.19 -8.60 -22.98
CA ILE A 207 -10.25 -7.79 -23.61
C ILE A 207 -10.03 -7.67 -25.11
N ASP A 208 -8.82 -7.30 -25.51
CA ASP A 208 -8.42 -7.02 -26.90
C ASP A 208 -7.32 -7.98 -27.40
N GLY A 209 -7.06 -9.04 -26.61
CA GLY A 209 -5.98 -9.99 -26.85
C GLY A 209 -4.60 -9.55 -26.35
N ILE A 210 -4.52 -8.42 -25.65
CA ILE A 210 -3.31 -7.90 -24.98
C ILE A 210 -3.61 -7.55 -23.53
N HIS A 211 -4.63 -6.73 -23.28
CA HIS A 211 -4.94 -6.19 -21.96
C HIS A 211 -5.89 -7.11 -21.19
N PRO A 212 -5.60 -7.44 -19.92
CA PRO A 212 -6.47 -8.25 -19.10
C PRO A 212 -7.85 -7.61 -18.84
N THR A 213 -8.86 -8.47 -18.72
CA THR A 213 -10.15 -8.19 -18.09
C THR A 213 -9.97 -7.93 -16.59
N ALA A 214 -11.01 -7.45 -15.90
CA ALA A 214 -10.97 -7.32 -14.44
C ALA A 214 -10.63 -8.66 -13.74
N ASN A 215 -11.16 -9.78 -14.24
CA ASN A 215 -10.85 -11.12 -13.73
C ASN A 215 -9.39 -11.52 -14.01
N GLY A 216 -8.88 -11.22 -15.21
CA GLY A 216 -7.47 -11.43 -15.55
C GLY A 216 -6.53 -10.63 -14.63
N TYR A 217 -6.86 -9.37 -14.36
CA TYR A 217 -6.12 -8.54 -13.42
C TYR A 217 -6.19 -9.05 -11.97
N ASP A 218 -7.30 -9.61 -11.50
CA ASP A 218 -7.33 -10.24 -10.16
C ASP A 218 -6.48 -11.52 -10.08
N LYS A 219 -6.40 -12.31 -11.16
CA LYS A 219 -5.45 -13.44 -11.23
C LYS A 219 -4.00 -12.97 -11.17
N MET A 220 -3.67 -11.87 -11.85
CA MET A 220 -2.35 -11.24 -11.73
C MET A 220 -2.09 -10.77 -10.30
N ALA A 221 -3.07 -10.11 -9.67
CA ALA A 221 -2.99 -9.65 -8.29
C ALA A 221 -2.71 -10.79 -7.30
N ALA A 222 -3.43 -11.90 -7.43
CA ALA A 222 -3.21 -13.09 -6.60
C ALA A 222 -1.82 -13.70 -6.79
N THR A 223 -1.28 -13.63 -8.02
CA THR A 223 0.06 -14.15 -8.34
C THR A 223 1.15 -13.26 -7.76
N TRP A 224 1.02 -11.94 -7.90
CA TRP A 224 1.89 -10.99 -7.21
C TRP A 224 1.86 -11.15 -5.70
N TYR A 225 0.67 -11.23 -5.11
CA TYR A 225 0.51 -11.35 -3.67
C TYR A 225 1.19 -12.61 -3.11
N ARG A 226 1.00 -13.77 -3.75
CA ARG A 226 1.70 -15.01 -3.35
C ARG A 226 3.22 -14.87 -3.43
N ALA A 227 3.74 -14.25 -4.48
CA ALA A 227 5.18 -14.03 -4.62
C ALA A 227 5.71 -13.10 -3.52
N LEU A 228 4.99 -12.02 -3.23
CA LEU A 228 5.36 -11.07 -2.18
C LEU A 228 5.35 -11.71 -0.79
N GLN A 229 4.38 -12.57 -0.49
CA GLN A 229 4.35 -13.30 0.79
C GLN A 229 5.51 -14.30 0.95
N ALA A 230 6.03 -14.85 -0.16
CA ALA A 230 7.12 -15.81 -0.12
C ALA A 230 8.48 -15.19 0.23
N VAL A 231 8.59 -13.85 0.20
CA VAL A 231 9.84 -13.13 0.48
C VAL A 231 9.67 -12.29 1.76
N PRO A 232 10.30 -12.69 2.87
CA PRO A 232 10.18 -11.96 4.13
C PRO A 232 10.57 -10.48 4.01
N GLY A 233 9.67 -9.61 4.46
CA GLY A 233 9.90 -8.17 4.53
C GLY A 233 9.71 -7.40 3.22
N SER A 234 9.39 -8.04 2.08
CA SER A 234 9.13 -7.32 0.83
C SER A 234 7.82 -6.53 0.84
N ILE A 235 6.87 -6.86 1.70
CA ILE A 235 5.61 -6.12 1.90
C ILE A 235 5.38 -5.77 3.37
N GLY A 236 6.45 -5.81 4.16
CA GLY A 236 6.39 -5.63 5.60
C GLY A 236 5.82 -6.85 6.31
N THR A 237 5.29 -6.63 7.50
CA THR A 237 4.69 -7.67 8.36
C THR A 237 3.19 -7.41 8.48
N THR A 238 2.39 -8.47 8.55
CA THR A 238 0.93 -8.35 8.78
C THR A 238 0.65 -7.68 10.13
N GLY A 239 -0.29 -6.75 10.14
CA GLY A 239 -0.79 -6.08 11.34
C GLY A 239 -1.49 -7.11 12.23
N GLY A 240 -1.06 -7.41 13.46
CA GLY A 240 0.07 -6.85 14.20
C GLY A 240 1.13 -7.90 14.52
N THR A 241 2.39 -7.58 14.24
CA THR A 241 3.57 -7.87 15.07
C THR A 241 4.76 -6.99 14.64
N GLY A 242 4.52 -5.74 14.23
CA GLY A 242 5.63 -4.84 13.93
C GLY A 242 6.44 -4.60 15.20
N THR A 243 7.52 -5.35 15.39
CA THR A 243 8.49 -5.19 16.47
C THR A 243 8.95 -3.75 16.45
N GLY A 244 8.47 -2.98 17.41
CA GLY A 244 8.59 -1.54 17.36
C GLY A 244 7.91 -0.92 18.56
N THR A 245 8.57 0.10 19.09
CA THR A 245 8.07 0.89 20.21
C THR A 245 7.42 2.14 19.65
N SER A 246 6.14 2.32 19.95
CA SER A 246 5.34 3.44 19.47
C SER A 246 4.32 3.85 20.53
N ALA A 247 3.79 5.06 20.45
CA ALA A 247 2.66 5.44 21.27
C ALA A 247 1.37 4.79 20.74
N LEU A 248 0.42 4.49 21.63
CA LEU A 248 -0.95 4.09 21.29
C LEU A 248 -1.88 5.28 21.51
N VAL A 249 -2.43 5.84 20.44
CA VAL A 249 -3.23 7.07 20.48
C VAL A 249 -4.71 6.74 20.31
N SER A 250 -5.54 7.15 21.26
CA SER A 250 -6.99 7.01 21.20
C SER A 250 -7.58 7.90 20.12
N ALA A 251 -8.35 7.31 19.19
CA ALA A 251 -9.01 8.06 18.12
C ALA A 251 -10.10 9.02 18.62
N ALA A 252 -10.68 8.77 19.81
CA ALA A 252 -11.69 9.65 20.40
C ALA A 252 -11.12 10.96 20.95
N SER A 253 -9.88 10.93 21.46
CA SER A 253 -9.31 12.04 22.24
C SER A 253 -8.00 12.59 21.69
N GLY A 254 -7.30 11.85 20.81
CA GLY A 254 -5.93 12.16 20.41
C GLY A 254 -4.90 11.96 21.53
N ARG A 255 -5.30 11.36 22.67
CA ARG A 255 -4.44 11.11 23.83
C ARG A 255 -3.82 9.73 23.79
N CYS A 256 -2.71 9.58 24.49
CA CYS A 256 -1.91 8.37 24.50
C CYS A 256 -2.33 7.43 25.64
N LEU A 257 -2.28 6.12 25.39
CA LEU A 257 -2.32 5.09 26.43
C LEU A 257 -1.11 5.26 27.35
N ASP A 258 -1.37 5.48 28.62
CA ASP A 258 -0.39 5.91 29.61
C ASP A 258 -0.42 4.98 30.83
N VAL A 259 0.77 4.59 31.28
CA VAL A 259 0.95 3.91 32.57
C VAL A 259 1.06 4.98 33.66
N PRO A 260 0.05 5.12 34.54
CA PRO A 260 0.01 6.22 35.49
C PRO A 260 1.19 6.16 36.46
N ASN A 261 1.81 7.33 36.68
CA ASN A 261 2.99 7.49 37.54
C ASN A 261 4.20 6.63 37.14
N SER A 262 4.25 6.12 35.89
CA SER A 262 5.28 5.16 35.44
C SER A 262 5.41 3.93 36.35
N SER A 263 4.32 3.53 37.00
CA SER A 263 4.34 2.43 37.98
C SER A 263 4.53 1.07 37.31
N THR A 264 5.43 0.26 37.85
CA THR A 264 5.70 -1.11 37.41
C THR A 264 5.08 -2.16 38.37
N ALA A 265 4.07 -1.79 39.16
CA ALA A 265 3.35 -2.75 39.98
C ALA A 265 2.34 -3.55 39.14
N ASN A 266 2.17 -4.83 39.46
CA ASN A 266 1.13 -5.65 38.84
C ASN A 266 -0.26 -5.13 39.23
N GLY A 267 -1.20 -5.14 38.28
CA GLY A 267 -2.56 -4.68 38.46
C GLY A 267 -2.78 -3.18 38.22
N VAL A 268 -1.73 -2.42 37.87
CA VAL A 268 -1.83 -1.01 37.47
C VAL A 268 -2.72 -0.91 36.23
N GLN A 269 -3.78 -0.10 36.32
CA GLN A 269 -4.70 0.14 35.22
C GLN A 269 -4.20 1.31 34.36
N PRO A 270 -4.00 1.13 33.05
CA PRO A 270 -3.67 2.22 32.15
C PRO A 270 -4.79 3.27 32.07
N ILE A 271 -4.39 4.50 31.77
CA ILE A 271 -5.27 5.65 31.53
C ILE A 271 -5.00 6.21 30.13
N ILE A 272 -5.82 7.15 29.67
CA ILE A 272 -5.40 8.08 28.61
C ILE A 272 -4.84 9.36 29.21
N TYR A 273 -3.76 9.87 28.61
CA TYR A 273 -3.14 11.14 28.98
C TYR A 273 -2.57 11.83 27.75
N ASP A 274 -2.40 13.15 27.80
CA ASP A 274 -1.78 13.91 26.72
C ASP A 274 -0.43 13.29 26.32
N CYS A 275 -0.21 13.18 25.01
CA CYS A 275 0.96 12.54 24.46
C CYS A 275 2.22 13.38 24.74
N SER A 276 3.11 12.82 25.56
CA SER A 276 4.35 13.46 26.02
C SER A 276 5.61 12.82 25.46
N GLY A 277 5.50 11.65 24.82
CA GLY A 277 6.62 10.86 24.32
C GLY A 277 7.45 10.16 25.40
N ARG A 278 7.07 10.30 26.68
CA ARG A 278 7.73 9.66 27.82
C ARG A 278 7.61 8.13 27.77
N THR A 279 8.54 7.45 28.42
CA THR A 279 8.66 5.98 28.41
C THR A 279 7.40 5.26 28.89
N ASN A 280 6.61 5.85 29.79
CA ASN A 280 5.35 5.30 30.28
C ASN A 280 4.19 5.37 29.28
N GLN A 281 4.39 6.01 28.12
CA GLN A 281 3.47 6.03 26.98
C GLN A 281 4.04 5.30 25.76
N GLN A 282 5.24 4.73 25.89
CA GLN A 282 5.89 3.96 24.85
C GLN A 282 5.50 2.49 25.01
N TRP A 283 4.88 1.94 23.97
CA TRP A 283 4.41 0.57 23.93
C TRP A 283 5.16 -0.22 22.86
N THR A 284 5.93 -1.21 23.30
CA THR A 284 6.61 -2.15 22.43
C THR A 284 5.65 -3.26 22.03
N PHE A 285 5.40 -3.35 20.73
CA PHE A 285 4.68 -4.48 20.15
C PHE A 285 5.70 -5.57 19.88
N ASP A 286 5.55 -6.73 20.49
CA ASP A 286 6.44 -7.88 20.32
C ASP A 286 5.58 -9.11 20.08
N GLY A 287 5.47 -9.52 18.83
CA GLY A 287 4.50 -10.53 18.46
C GLY A 287 3.07 -10.05 18.80
N GLN A 288 2.33 -10.92 19.47
CA GLN A 288 0.99 -10.62 20.00
C GLN A 288 1.04 -9.91 21.37
N THR A 289 2.21 -9.57 21.91
CA THR A 289 2.31 -8.89 23.20
C THR A 289 2.45 -7.38 23.03
N ILE A 290 1.82 -6.61 23.91
CA ILE A 290 1.97 -5.15 23.99
C ILE A 290 2.62 -4.85 25.33
N ARG A 291 3.80 -4.23 25.34
CA ARG A 291 4.64 -4.09 26.53
C ARG A 291 4.99 -2.65 26.83
N SER A 292 5.04 -2.28 28.10
CA SER A 292 5.59 -1.00 28.56
C SER A 292 6.25 -1.17 29.91
N LEU A 293 7.36 -0.46 30.14
CA LEU A 293 8.10 -0.48 31.41
C LEU A 293 8.45 -1.91 31.92
N GLY A 294 8.73 -2.83 31.01
CA GLY A 294 9.05 -4.24 31.34
C GLY A 294 7.84 -5.11 31.70
N LYS A 295 6.61 -4.57 31.59
CA LYS A 295 5.35 -5.26 31.85
C LYS A 295 4.55 -5.49 30.58
N CYS A 296 3.61 -6.41 30.62
CA CYS A 296 2.68 -6.71 29.54
C CYS A 296 1.31 -6.09 29.82
N LEU A 297 0.66 -5.56 28.79
CA LEU A 297 -0.76 -5.26 28.82
C LEU A 297 -1.53 -6.58 28.94
N ASP A 298 -2.46 -6.63 29.87
CA ASP A 298 -3.03 -7.87 30.39
C ASP A 298 -4.55 -7.70 30.58
N SER A 299 -5.27 -8.74 30.19
CA SER A 299 -6.67 -8.96 30.56
C SER A 299 -6.69 -9.85 31.81
N PRO A 300 -7.35 -9.42 32.92
CA PRO A 300 -7.53 -10.29 34.07
C PRO A 300 -8.21 -11.61 33.69
N THR A 301 -7.83 -12.70 34.35
CA THR A 301 -8.48 -14.00 34.16
C THR A 301 -9.99 -13.88 34.44
N GLY A 302 -10.82 -14.36 33.50
CA GLY A 302 -12.27 -14.29 33.62
C GLY A 302 -12.87 -12.90 33.39
N ALA A 303 -12.13 -11.99 32.74
CA ALA A 303 -12.63 -10.66 32.41
C ALA A 303 -13.95 -10.68 31.62
N THR A 304 -14.90 -9.89 32.09
CA THR A 304 -16.15 -9.54 31.41
C THR A 304 -16.15 -8.08 30.98
N ALA A 305 -17.13 -7.66 30.18
CA ALA A 305 -17.26 -6.26 29.78
C ALA A 305 -17.31 -5.33 31.01
N GLY A 306 -16.40 -4.37 31.07
CA GLY A 306 -16.20 -3.43 32.18
C GLY A 306 -15.00 -3.78 33.05
N ALA A 307 -14.40 -4.96 32.89
CA ALA A 307 -13.16 -5.31 33.57
C ALA A 307 -12.04 -4.32 33.21
N LYS A 308 -11.14 -4.03 34.16
CA LYS A 308 -9.97 -3.19 33.87
C LYS A 308 -9.03 -3.89 32.89
N ALA A 309 -8.44 -3.11 31.97
CA ALA A 309 -7.16 -3.48 31.40
C ALA A 309 -6.08 -3.25 32.48
N GLN A 310 -5.01 -4.05 32.50
CA GLN A 310 -3.97 -3.89 33.52
C GLN A 310 -2.57 -4.15 32.97
N LEU A 311 -1.56 -3.72 33.71
CA LEU A 311 -0.21 -4.23 33.58
C LEU A 311 0.01 -5.44 34.46
N TRP A 312 0.69 -6.44 33.93
CA TRP A 312 1.14 -7.61 34.67
C TRP A 312 2.52 -8.06 34.21
N ASP A 313 3.18 -8.87 35.02
CA ASP A 313 4.37 -9.59 34.56
C ASP A 313 4.07 -10.39 33.30
N CYS A 314 4.99 -10.37 32.34
CA CYS A 314 4.80 -11.09 31.08
C CYS A 314 4.85 -12.60 31.32
N THR A 315 3.71 -13.28 31.17
CA THR A 315 3.57 -14.72 31.37
C THR A 315 3.51 -15.51 30.06
N GLY A 316 3.25 -14.83 28.93
CA GLY A 316 3.03 -15.47 27.62
C GLY A 316 1.65 -16.11 27.47
N GLY A 317 0.77 -15.96 28.47
CA GLY A 317 -0.61 -16.42 28.47
C GLY A 317 -1.46 -15.77 27.38
N THR A 318 -2.57 -16.42 27.01
CA THR A 318 -3.51 -15.89 26.01
C THR A 318 -4.15 -14.57 26.44
N ASN A 319 -4.21 -14.32 27.74
CA ASN A 319 -4.73 -13.09 28.33
C ASN A 319 -3.81 -11.87 28.12
N GLN A 320 -2.59 -12.08 27.64
CA GLN A 320 -1.62 -11.04 27.26
C GLN A 320 -1.37 -11.00 25.75
N ARG A 321 -2.17 -11.74 24.96
CA ARG A 321 -2.11 -11.73 23.51
C ARG A 321 -3.19 -10.80 22.97
N TRP A 322 -2.76 -9.85 22.15
CA TRP A 322 -3.57 -8.78 21.61
C TRP A 322 -3.42 -8.71 20.10
N THR A 323 -4.53 -8.39 19.44
CA THR A 323 -4.58 -8.15 17.99
C THR A 323 -5.03 -6.72 17.74
N LEU A 324 -4.18 -5.93 17.09
CA LEU A 324 -4.58 -4.65 16.52
C LEU A 324 -5.29 -4.92 15.17
N ASN A 325 -6.60 -4.73 15.15
CA ASN A 325 -7.46 -5.02 14.01
C ASN A 325 -7.44 -3.86 13.00
N SER A 326 -7.79 -4.13 11.74
CA SER A 326 -7.82 -3.14 10.65
C SER A 326 -8.79 -1.97 10.89
N ASN A 327 -9.83 -2.18 11.69
CA ASN A 327 -10.77 -1.13 12.10
C ASN A 327 -10.26 -0.24 13.25
N GLY A 328 -9.01 -0.44 13.70
CA GLY A 328 -8.35 0.30 14.77
C GLY A 328 -8.60 -0.25 16.17
N THR A 329 -9.45 -1.27 16.34
CA THR A 329 -9.66 -1.88 17.67
C THR A 329 -8.48 -2.76 18.09
N ILE A 330 -8.24 -2.89 19.39
CA ILE A 330 -7.25 -3.83 19.94
C ILE A 330 -8.00 -4.89 20.75
N SER A 331 -8.09 -6.12 20.24
CA SER A 331 -8.84 -7.22 20.89
C SER A 331 -7.91 -8.18 21.64
N ASN A 332 -8.39 -8.71 22.77
CA ASN A 332 -7.68 -9.69 23.58
C ASN A 332 -8.01 -11.13 23.14
N ALA A 333 -7.01 -12.00 23.05
CA ALA A 333 -7.20 -13.37 22.60
C ALA A 333 -7.89 -14.28 23.63
N GLN A 334 -7.85 -13.97 24.93
CA GLN A 334 -8.55 -14.77 25.95
C GLN A 334 -10.00 -14.32 26.11
N SER A 335 -10.25 -13.03 26.35
CA SER A 335 -11.59 -12.53 26.67
C SER A 335 -12.42 -12.22 25.43
N GLY A 336 -11.80 -12.04 24.25
CA GLY A 336 -12.48 -11.56 23.04
C GLY A 336 -12.93 -10.10 23.12
N LEU A 337 -12.60 -9.39 24.21
CA LEU A 337 -12.97 -7.99 24.44
C LEU A 337 -11.92 -7.05 23.86
N CYS A 338 -12.33 -5.81 23.61
CA CYS A 338 -11.49 -4.74 23.05
C CYS A 338 -11.02 -3.77 24.14
N LEU A 339 -9.82 -3.23 23.94
CA LEU A 339 -9.26 -2.13 24.73
C LEU A 339 -10.08 -0.86 24.52
N ASP A 340 -10.69 -0.35 25.58
CA ASP A 340 -11.74 0.67 25.52
C ASP A 340 -11.47 1.79 26.54
N VAL A 341 -11.54 3.05 26.10
CA VAL A 341 -11.54 4.20 27.02
C VAL A 341 -12.91 4.35 27.66
N TYR A 342 -12.96 4.22 29.00
CA TYR A 342 -14.20 4.12 29.75
C TYR A 342 -15.17 5.27 29.45
N GLY A 343 -16.41 4.90 29.13
CA GLY A 343 -17.51 5.84 28.92
C GLY A 343 -17.35 6.77 27.72
N ASN A 344 -16.46 6.44 26.76
CA ASN A 344 -16.10 7.32 25.64
C ASN A 344 -15.62 8.71 26.10
N ALA A 345 -15.12 8.81 27.34
CA ALA A 345 -14.63 10.06 27.89
C ALA A 345 -13.28 10.42 27.27
N THR A 346 -12.99 11.72 27.20
CA THR A 346 -11.79 12.24 26.53
C THR A 346 -10.81 12.89 27.49
N ALA A 347 -11.14 13.04 28.78
CA ALA A 347 -10.28 13.74 29.74
C ALA A 347 -9.02 12.95 30.11
N ASN A 348 -7.92 13.67 30.42
CA ASN A 348 -6.72 13.07 31.03
C ASN A 348 -7.08 12.31 32.31
N GLY A 349 -6.49 11.13 32.49
CA GLY A 349 -6.76 10.27 33.65
C GLY A 349 -7.97 9.35 33.49
N THR A 350 -8.69 9.42 32.38
CA THR A 350 -9.77 8.45 32.09
C THR A 350 -9.18 7.05 31.97
N THR A 351 -9.75 6.09 32.70
CA THR A 351 -9.26 4.72 32.74
C THR A 351 -9.57 3.94 31.46
N VAL A 352 -8.71 2.97 31.18
CA VAL A 352 -8.87 2.03 30.07
C VAL A 352 -9.35 0.68 30.60
N ILE A 353 -10.42 0.16 30.00
CA ILE A 353 -11.12 -1.06 30.38
C ILE A 353 -11.16 -2.02 29.18
N LEU A 354 -11.81 -3.17 29.40
CA LEU A 354 -12.14 -4.16 28.40
C LEU A 354 -13.64 -4.12 28.14
N TRP A 355 -14.05 -4.00 26.89
CA TRP A 355 -15.46 -3.93 26.54
C TRP A 355 -15.77 -4.73 25.28
N THR A 356 -17.04 -5.03 25.05
CA THR A 356 -17.49 -5.67 23.81
C THR A 356 -17.01 -4.86 22.60
N CYS A 357 -16.35 -5.52 21.66
CA CYS A 357 -15.83 -4.89 20.45
C CYS A 357 -16.97 -4.35 19.58
N VAL A 358 -17.15 -3.04 19.56
CA VAL A 358 -18.16 -2.31 18.75
C VAL A 358 -17.53 -1.30 17.80
N ALA A 359 -16.19 -1.16 17.82
CA ALA A 359 -15.41 -0.28 16.94
C ALA A 359 -15.80 1.21 17.01
N SER A 360 -16.37 1.65 18.15
CA SER A 360 -16.60 3.05 18.47
C SER A 360 -15.27 3.82 18.61
N ALA A 361 -15.31 5.15 18.56
CA ALA A 361 -14.10 5.98 18.59
C ALA A 361 -13.20 5.73 19.82
N ASN A 362 -13.79 5.45 20.99
CA ASN A 362 -13.06 5.13 22.22
C ASN A 362 -12.43 3.73 22.26
N GLN A 363 -12.74 2.88 21.29
CA GLN A 363 -12.10 1.57 21.11
C GLN A 363 -11.07 1.56 20.00
N ARG A 364 -10.94 2.66 19.24
CA ARG A 364 -10.01 2.75 18.11
C ARG A 364 -8.72 3.42 18.55
N TRP A 365 -7.61 2.80 18.17
CA TRP A 365 -6.26 3.20 18.53
C TRP A 365 -5.38 3.24 17.28
N THR A 366 -4.51 4.24 17.20
CA THR A 366 -3.48 4.33 16.16
C THR A 366 -2.10 4.28 16.79
N ARG A 367 -1.12 3.75 16.04
CA ARG A 367 0.30 3.79 16.44
C ARG A 367 0.90 5.10 15.93
N ARG A 368 1.64 5.81 16.78
CA ARG A 368 2.34 7.06 16.44
C ARG A 368 3.81 6.99 16.78
#